data_AF-A0A0G0KBA8-F1
#
_entry.id   AF-A0A0G0KBA8-F1
#
_cell.length_a   1.000
_cell.length_b   1.000
_cell.length_c   1.000
_cell.angle_alpha   90.00
_cell.angle_beta   90.00
_cell.angle_gamma   90.00
#
_symmetry.space_group_name_H-M   'P 1'
#
loop_
_entity.id
_entity.type
_entity.pdbx_description
1 polymer ?
#
loop_
_entity_poly.entity_id
_entity_poly.type
_entity_poly.pdbx_seq_one_letter_code
_entity_poly.pdbx_strand_id
1 'polypeptide(L)'
;MRIEKGLNEQQLLRQSKEIKKINDKFRTSRSKFCILHGCEANIMPNGSIDIKDEVLQGLDYVIAGVHSSLKMDKTKMTDRIINAMKNPNVDIISHPTGRLINRRDEYRMDFDKILKVAKETETILEINSSPVRLDLKDQDIRYAKEVGVKMIINTDSHHKDQLRFMEFGVSQARRGWAEKKDIINTNSVEELLKFFE
;
A
#
# COMPACT_ATOMS: atom_id res chain seq x y z
N MET A 1 -17.92 14.95 -1.68
CA MET A 1 -16.57 14.74 -2.26
C MET A 1 -16.70 13.66 -3.32
N ARG A 2 -16.53 14.01 -4.60
CA ARG A 2 -16.40 13.01 -5.66
C ARG A 2 -15.06 12.32 -5.40
N ILE A 3 -15.10 11.06 -4.96
CA ILE A 3 -13.96 10.17 -5.11
C ILE A 3 -13.64 10.22 -6.60
N GLU A 4 -12.39 10.50 -6.94
CA GLU A 4 -11.92 10.60 -8.32
C GLU A 4 -12.28 9.32 -9.10
N LYS A 5 -12.21 9.37 -10.44
CA LYS A 5 -12.65 8.32 -11.36
C LYS A 5 -11.90 6.98 -11.14
N GLY A 6 -12.18 6.30 -10.04
CA GLY A 6 -11.66 4.99 -9.71
C GLY A 6 -12.09 3.98 -10.75
N LEU A 7 -11.28 2.95 -10.95
CA LEU A 7 -11.62 1.86 -11.85
C LEU A 7 -12.66 0.97 -11.16
N ASN A 8 -13.67 0.56 -11.93
CA ASN A 8 -14.53 -0.55 -11.53
C ASN A 8 -13.91 -1.90 -11.92
N GLU A 9 -14.57 -2.99 -11.52
CA GLU A 9 -14.14 -4.36 -11.75
C GLU A 9 -13.93 -4.66 -13.25
N GLN A 10 -14.83 -4.18 -14.11
CA GLN A 10 -14.70 -4.40 -15.55
C GLN A 10 -13.48 -3.68 -16.13
N GLN A 11 -13.13 -2.51 -15.60
CA GLN A 11 -11.95 -1.75 -16.01
C GLN A 11 -10.66 -2.42 -15.54
N LEU A 12 -10.61 -2.94 -14.30
CA LEU A 12 -9.48 -3.73 -13.80
C LEU A 12 -9.24 -4.99 -14.64
N LEU A 13 -10.30 -5.72 -15.00
CA LEU A 13 -10.19 -6.90 -15.87
C LEU A 13 -9.70 -6.56 -17.29
N ARG A 14 -10.04 -5.37 -17.81
CA ARG A 14 -9.50 -4.88 -19.09
C ARG A 14 -8.02 -4.49 -18.94
N GLN A 15 -7.66 -3.79 -17.88
CA GLN A 15 -6.29 -3.37 -17.59
C GLN A 15 -5.35 -4.58 -17.43
N SER A 16 -5.80 -5.66 -16.77
CA SER A 16 -5.08 -6.93 -16.69
C SER A 16 -4.65 -7.45 -18.06
N LYS A 17 -5.57 -7.44 -19.04
CA LYS A 17 -5.29 -7.87 -20.42
C LYS A 17 -4.29 -6.95 -21.12
N GLU A 18 -4.32 -5.65 -20.83
CA GLU A 18 -3.38 -4.67 -21.40
C GLU A 18 -1.98 -4.83 -20.82
N ILE A 19 -1.87 -4.95 -19.50
CA ILE A 19 -0.59 -5.17 -18.81
C ILE A 19 0.05 -6.49 -19.25
N LYS A 20 -0.74 -7.57 -19.37
CA LYS A 20 -0.24 -8.85 -19.91
C LYS A 20 0.39 -8.68 -21.29
N LYS A 21 -0.28 -7.98 -22.21
CA LYS A 21 0.26 -7.69 -23.55
C LYS A 21 1.55 -6.88 -23.51
N ILE A 22 1.67 -5.93 -22.58
CA ILE A 22 2.88 -5.12 -22.42
C ILE A 22 4.04 -5.98 -21.86
N ASN A 23 3.78 -6.78 -20.84
CA ASN A 23 4.77 -7.71 -20.28
C ASN A 23 5.24 -8.74 -21.32
N ASP A 24 4.35 -9.25 -22.17
CA ASP A 24 4.73 -10.15 -23.27
C ASP A 24 5.66 -9.48 -24.28
N LYS A 25 5.48 -8.19 -24.56
CA LYS A 25 6.41 -7.40 -25.39
C LYS A 25 7.78 -7.23 -24.71
N PHE A 26 7.82 -6.96 -23.40
CA PHE A 26 9.08 -6.90 -22.66
C PHE A 26 9.83 -8.23 -22.68
N ARG A 27 9.12 -9.36 -22.48
CA ARG A 27 9.70 -10.70 -22.58
C ARG A 27 10.26 -10.97 -23.98
N THR A 28 9.49 -10.66 -25.02
CA THR A 28 9.91 -10.89 -26.42
C THR A 28 11.14 -10.06 -26.81
N SER A 29 11.27 -8.86 -26.24
CA SER A 29 12.45 -7.98 -26.40
C SER A 29 13.61 -8.30 -25.44
N ARG A 30 13.52 -9.40 -24.68
CA ARG A 30 14.50 -9.82 -23.66
C ARG A 30 14.77 -8.77 -22.56
N SER A 31 13.81 -7.88 -22.32
CA SER A 31 13.85 -6.95 -21.20
C SER A 31 13.56 -7.67 -19.89
N LYS A 32 14.28 -7.30 -18.82
CA LYS A 32 14.02 -7.77 -17.45
C LYS A 32 12.95 -6.95 -16.73
N PHE A 33 12.38 -5.94 -17.40
CA PHE A 33 11.35 -5.09 -16.82
C PHE A 33 10.00 -5.82 -16.81
N CYS A 34 9.28 -5.72 -15.70
CA CYS A 34 7.95 -6.29 -15.51
C CYS A 34 7.04 -5.23 -14.88
N ILE A 35 5.80 -5.17 -15.34
CA ILE A 35 4.73 -4.40 -14.70
C ILE A 35 3.89 -5.37 -13.88
N LEU A 36 3.85 -5.16 -12.57
CA LEU A 36 2.91 -5.84 -11.69
C LEU A 36 1.54 -5.15 -11.77
N HIS A 37 0.48 -5.93 -11.94
CA HIS A 37 -0.89 -5.45 -12.00
C HIS A 37 -1.52 -5.49 -10.61
N GLY A 38 -1.46 -4.38 -9.89
CA GLY A 38 -2.19 -4.18 -8.64
C GLY A 38 -3.20 -3.04 -8.72
N CYS A 39 -3.90 -2.79 -7.61
CA CYS A 39 -4.78 -1.63 -7.45
C CYS A 39 -4.62 -0.99 -6.07
N GLU A 40 -5.09 0.25 -5.94
CA GLU A 40 -5.42 0.84 -4.64
C GLU A 40 -6.93 0.85 -4.47
N ALA A 41 -7.43 -0.04 -3.61
CA ALA A 41 -8.83 -0.16 -3.27
C ALA A 41 -9.20 0.71 -2.05
N ASN A 42 -10.44 1.17 -2.00
CA ASN A 42 -10.91 1.94 -0.85
C ASN A 42 -11.34 0.99 0.27
N ILE A 43 -10.85 1.27 1.48
CA ILE A 43 -11.40 0.70 2.71
C ILE A 43 -12.68 1.47 3.03
N MET A 44 -13.83 0.81 3.00
CA MET A 44 -15.13 1.39 3.32
C MET A 44 -15.27 1.68 4.83
N PRO A 45 -16.25 2.50 5.29
CA PRO A 45 -16.36 2.84 6.72
C PRO A 45 -16.53 1.66 7.69
N ASN A 46 -17.03 0.52 7.22
CA ASN A 46 -17.15 -0.74 7.97
C ASN A 46 -15.90 -1.63 7.87
N GLY A 47 -14.90 -1.25 7.07
CA GLY A 47 -13.67 -2.01 6.83
C GLY A 47 -13.73 -2.97 5.64
N SER A 48 -14.86 -3.09 4.93
CA SER A 48 -14.90 -3.86 3.68
C SER A 48 -14.15 -3.14 2.56
N ILE A 49 -13.76 -3.87 1.52
CA ILE A 49 -13.11 -3.30 0.33
C ILE A 49 -14.18 -2.93 -0.71
N ASP A 50 -13.94 -1.89 -1.51
CA ASP A 50 -14.88 -1.38 -2.52
C ASP A 50 -14.86 -2.13 -3.86
N ILE A 51 -13.99 -3.12 -4.00
CA ILE A 51 -13.86 -4.03 -5.15
C ILE A 51 -14.16 -5.45 -4.68
N LYS A 52 -14.84 -6.23 -5.52
CA LYS A 52 -15.17 -7.63 -5.22
C LYS A 52 -13.94 -8.51 -5.12
N ASP A 53 -13.96 -9.43 -4.16
CA ASP A 53 -12.87 -10.38 -3.89
C ASP A 53 -12.48 -11.18 -5.13
N GLU A 54 -13.43 -11.61 -5.97
CA GLU A 54 -13.09 -12.42 -7.17
C GLU A 54 -12.27 -11.63 -8.22
N VAL A 55 -12.34 -10.29 -8.19
CA VAL A 55 -11.52 -9.44 -9.05
C VAL A 55 -10.18 -9.15 -8.40
N LEU A 56 -10.15 -8.95 -7.08
CA LEU A 56 -8.92 -8.74 -6.31
C LEU A 56 -7.98 -9.96 -6.40
N GLN A 57 -8.52 -11.17 -6.33
CA GLN A 57 -7.76 -12.43 -6.50
C GLN A 57 -7.02 -12.54 -7.84
N GLY A 58 -7.44 -11.78 -8.86
CA GLY A 58 -6.79 -11.76 -10.17
C GLY A 58 -5.67 -10.73 -10.31
N LEU A 59 -5.33 -10.01 -9.23
CA LEU A 59 -4.27 -9.01 -9.19
C LEU A 59 -2.98 -9.64 -8.65
N ASP A 60 -1.83 -9.06 -9.02
CA ASP A 60 -0.53 -9.46 -8.48
C ASP A 60 -0.34 -8.99 -7.03
N TYR A 61 -1.03 -7.90 -6.63
CA TYR A 61 -1.11 -7.39 -5.26
C TYR A 61 -2.25 -6.36 -5.12
N VAL A 62 -2.69 -6.10 -3.89
CA VAL A 62 -3.71 -5.11 -3.53
C VAL A 62 -3.21 -4.19 -2.43
N ILE A 63 -3.31 -2.90 -2.70
CA ILE A 63 -3.14 -1.85 -1.70
C ILE A 63 -4.53 -1.41 -1.26
N ALA A 64 -4.75 -1.24 0.04
CA ALA A 64 -6.01 -0.75 0.60
C ALA A 64 -5.80 0.53 1.41
N GLY A 65 -6.60 1.56 1.12
CA GLY A 65 -6.42 2.90 1.71
C GLY A 65 -7.70 3.51 2.29
N VAL A 66 -7.55 4.33 3.33
CA VAL A 66 -8.66 5.11 3.91
C VAL A 66 -8.73 6.50 3.27
N HIS A 67 -9.73 6.72 2.41
CA HIS A 67 -9.91 7.99 1.68
C HIS A 67 -11.14 8.81 2.09
N SER A 68 -11.96 8.27 2.99
CA SER A 68 -13.24 8.85 3.40
C SER A 68 -13.45 8.71 4.90
N SER A 69 -14.36 9.50 5.48
CA SER A 69 -14.70 9.45 6.90
C SER A 69 -13.48 9.55 7.83
N LEU A 70 -12.55 10.44 7.51
CA LEU A 70 -11.24 10.56 8.19
C LEU A 70 -11.33 11.05 9.64
N LYS A 71 -12.49 11.56 10.06
CA LYS A 71 -12.76 12.07 11.41
C LYS A 71 -13.51 11.06 12.29
N MET A 72 -13.46 9.77 11.96
CA MET A 72 -14.04 8.71 12.78
C MET A 72 -13.38 8.65 14.16
N ASP A 73 -14.13 8.13 15.13
CA ASP A 73 -13.59 7.82 16.47
C ASP A 73 -12.38 6.88 16.39
N LYS A 74 -11.44 7.01 17.34
CA LYS A 74 -10.19 6.24 17.38
C LYS A 74 -10.45 4.74 17.27
N THR A 75 -11.39 4.20 18.05
CA THR A 75 -11.69 2.77 18.07
C THR A 75 -12.29 2.34 16.74
N LYS A 76 -13.25 3.11 16.21
CA LYS A 76 -13.90 2.79 14.93
C LYS A 76 -12.92 2.84 13.74
N MET A 77 -11.99 3.80 13.71
CA MET A 77 -10.97 3.86 12.66
C MET A 77 -10.00 2.68 12.77
N THR A 78 -9.62 2.32 13.99
CA THR A 78 -8.76 1.15 14.24
C THR A 78 -9.43 -0.12 13.74
N ASP A 79 -10.70 -0.36 14.13
CA ASP A 79 -11.46 -1.54 13.70
C ASP A 79 -11.67 -1.58 12.19
N ARG A 80 -11.89 -0.42 11.55
CA ARG A 80 -12.01 -0.29 10.10
C ARG A 80 -10.74 -0.78 9.38
N ILE A 81 -9.57 -0.35 9.82
CA ILE A 81 -8.29 -0.76 9.22
C ILE A 81 -8.02 -2.24 9.50
N ILE A 82 -8.25 -2.70 10.74
CA ILE A 82 -8.08 -4.12 11.13
C ILE A 82 -8.99 -5.03 10.30
N ASN A 83 -10.24 -4.63 10.05
CA ASN A 83 -11.14 -5.41 9.22
C ASN A 83 -10.65 -5.53 7.78
N ALA A 84 -10.02 -4.48 7.23
CA ALA A 84 -9.40 -4.54 5.91
C ALA A 84 -8.20 -5.51 5.88
N MET A 85 -7.34 -5.49 6.90
CA MET A 85 -6.19 -6.40 7.05
C MET A 85 -6.60 -7.88 7.14
N LYS A 86 -7.84 -8.17 7.53
CA LYS A 86 -8.38 -9.54 7.60
C LYS A 86 -8.93 -10.04 6.26
N ASN A 87 -9.04 -9.18 5.25
CA ASN A 87 -9.39 -9.63 3.91
C ASN A 87 -8.18 -10.35 3.30
N PRO A 88 -8.31 -11.62 2.86
CA PRO A 88 -7.18 -12.40 2.34
C PRO A 88 -6.57 -11.83 1.06
N ASN A 89 -7.25 -10.89 0.40
CA ASN A 89 -6.77 -10.23 -0.79
C ASN A 89 -6.10 -8.89 -0.49
N VAL A 90 -5.93 -8.47 0.76
CA VAL A 90 -5.32 -7.17 1.10
C VAL A 90 -3.88 -7.38 1.57
N ASP A 91 -2.94 -6.95 0.74
CA ASP A 91 -1.51 -7.13 1.00
C ASP A 91 -0.88 -5.96 1.74
N ILE A 92 -1.30 -4.73 1.39
CA ILE A 92 -0.64 -3.50 1.82
C ILE A 92 -1.68 -2.49 2.29
N ILE A 93 -1.40 -1.78 3.39
CA ILE A 93 -2.14 -0.57 3.76
C ILE A 93 -1.41 0.67 3.24
N SER A 94 -2.05 1.46 2.37
CA SER A 94 -1.47 2.72 1.85
C SER A 94 -1.47 3.80 2.92
N HIS A 95 -0.39 4.59 2.95
CA HIS A 95 -0.16 5.79 3.76
C HIS A 95 -0.97 5.73 5.07
N PRO A 96 -0.54 4.86 6.01
CA PRO A 96 -1.43 4.29 7.03
C PRO A 96 -1.99 5.27 8.04
N THR A 97 -1.49 6.51 8.11
CA THR A 97 -2.01 7.55 9.01
C THR A 97 -2.93 8.54 8.31
N GLY A 98 -2.94 8.53 6.97
CA GLY A 98 -3.72 9.43 6.13
C GLY A 98 -3.28 10.89 6.23
N ARG A 99 -2.12 11.21 6.80
CA ARG A 99 -1.65 12.58 6.96
C ARG A 99 -1.37 13.26 5.61
N LEU A 100 -1.51 14.58 5.61
CA LEU A 100 -0.98 15.46 4.58
C LEU A 100 -0.21 16.59 5.27
N ILE A 101 1.11 16.66 5.04
CA ILE A 101 1.99 17.64 5.68
C ILE A 101 1.46 19.05 5.45
N ASN A 102 1.32 19.82 6.54
CA ASN A 102 0.77 21.18 6.56
C ASN A 102 -0.67 21.34 6.06
N ARG A 103 -1.44 20.25 5.89
CA ARG A 103 -2.82 20.31 5.40
C ARG A 103 -3.81 19.48 6.19
N ARG A 104 -3.41 18.30 6.66
CA ARG A 104 -4.28 17.35 7.36
C ARG A 104 -3.46 16.55 8.35
N ASP A 105 -3.84 16.63 9.62
CA ASP A 105 -3.29 15.77 10.66
C ASP A 105 -3.68 14.31 10.43
N GLU A 106 -2.98 13.42 11.13
CA GLU A 106 -3.26 11.98 11.15
C GLU A 106 -4.68 11.74 11.66
N TYR A 107 -5.38 10.77 11.06
CA TYR A 107 -6.61 10.31 11.69
C TYR A 107 -6.29 9.57 12.99
N ARG A 108 -7.25 9.59 13.92
CA ARG A 108 -7.06 8.93 15.22
C ARG A 108 -7.19 7.43 15.02
N MET A 109 -6.12 6.68 15.30
CA MET A 109 -6.12 5.22 15.35
C MET A 109 -5.21 4.71 16.46
N ASP A 110 -5.33 3.44 16.82
CA ASP A 110 -4.47 2.75 17.77
C ASP A 110 -3.34 2.03 17.04
N PHE A 111 -2.20 2.72 16.85
CA PHE A 111 -1.12 2.21 16.01
C PHE A 111 -0.50 0.91 16.53
N ASP A 112 -0.41 0.74 17.85
CA ASP A 112 0.05 -0.51 18.49
C ASP A 112 -0.82 -1.70 18.05
N LYS A 113 -2.15 -1.52 18.03
CA LYS A 113 -3.09 -2.55 17.55
C LYS A 113 -2.95 -2.79 16.04
N ILE A 114 -2.75 -1.74 15.26
CA ILE A 114 -2.51 -1.85 13.82
C ILE A 114 -1.24 -2.69 13.55
N LEU A 115 -0.13 -2.40 14.23
CA LEU A 115 1.11 -3.18 14.08
C LEU A 115 0.95 -4.63 14.50
N LYS A 116 0.26 -4.88 15.61
CA LYS A 116 -0.02 -6.25 16.06
C LYS A 116 -0.80 -7.03 15.02
N VAL A 117 -1.88 -6.46 14.48
CA VAL A 117 -2.70 -7.15 13.47
C VAL A 117 -1.92 -7.28 12.16
N ALA A 118 -1.22 -6.25 11.70
CA ALA A 118 -0.36 -6.33 10.52
C ALA A 118 0.68 -7.46 10.64
N LYS A 119 1.20 -7.72 11.85
CA LYS A 119 2.08 -8.84 12.10
C LYS A 119 1.37 -10.20 12.03
N GLU A 120 0.15 -10.29 12.56
CA GLU A 120 -0.68 -11.51 12.58
C GLU A 120 -1.20 -11.88 11.19
N THR A 121 -1.56 -10.89 10.37
CA THR A 121 -2.10 -11.05 9.01
C THR A 121 -1.03 -10.94 7.92
N GLU A 122 0.23 -10.71 8.32
CA GLU A 122 1.37 -10.44 7.44
C GLU A 122 1.17 -9.24 6.48
N THR A 123 0.17 -8.39 6.75
CA THR A 123 -0.11 -7.18 5.97
C THR A 123 1.06 -6.19 6.08
N ILE A 124 1.50 -5.69 4.92
CA ILE A 124 2.60 -4.74 4.79
C ILE A 124 2.11 -3.32 5.04
N LEU A 125 2.97 -2.47 5.62
CA LEU A 125 2.70 -1.04 5.75
C LEU A 125 3.49 -0.22 4.73
N GLU A 126 2.81 0.74 4.10
CA GLU A 126 3.44 1.66 3.15
C GLU A 126 4.29 2.74 3.85
N ILE A 127 5.46 3.01 3.27
CA ILE A 127 6.25 4.22 3.44
C ILE A 127 6.13 5.03 2.14
N ASN A 128 5.15 5.91 2.13
CA ASN A 128 4.81 6.77 1.01
C ASN A 128 5.83 7.90 0.90
N SER A 129 6.55 7.93 -0.22
CA SER A 129 7.64 8.88 -0.47
C SER A 129 7.16 10.24 -0.97
N SER A 130 5.86 10.42 -1.20
CA SER A 130 5.33 11.69 -1.68
C SER A 130 5.65 12.82 -0.69
N PRO A 131 6.23 13.95 -1.12
CA PRO A 131 6.62 15.05 -0.23
C PRO A 131 5.46 15.66 0.56
N VAL A 132 4.22 15.47 0.09
CA VAL A 132 3.02 15.94 0.80
C VAL A 132 2.54 14.94 1.85
N ARG A 133 3.07 13.72 1.88
CA ARG A 133 2.70 12.63 2.80
C ARG A 133 3.86 12.26 3.74
N LEU A 134 4.95 11.73 3.18
CA LEU A 134 6.06 11.07 3.89
C LEU A 134 5.57 10.05 4.92
N ASP A 135 4.53 9.30 4.61
CA ASP A 135 3.77 8.50 5.57
C ASP A 135 4.05 7.00 5.37
N LEU A 136 4.71 6.28 6.28
CA LEU A 136 4.89 6.53 7.72
C LEU A 136 6.00 7.52 8.14
N LYS A 137 5.85 8.12 9.33
CA LYS A 137 6.93 8.85 10.03
C LYS A 137 8.08 7.91 10.40
N ASP A 138 9.26 8.47 10.61
CA ASP A 138 10.45 7.73 11.01
C ASP A 138 10.30 6.98 12.35
N GLN A 139 9.62 7.59 13.33
CA GLN A 139 9.30 6.94 14.61
C GLN A 139 8.39 5.71 14.42
N ASP A 140 7.37 5.83 13.58
CA ASP A 140 6.42 4.75 13.29
C ASP A 140 7.09 3.61 12.49
N ILE A 141 7.99 3.96 11.57
CA ILE A 141 8.84 3.00 10.84
C ILE A 141 9.71 2.21 11.82
N ARG A 142 10.35 2.90 12.77
CA ARG A 142 11.17 2.25 13.80
C ARG A 142 10.34 1.28 14.62
N TYR A 143 9.14 1.68 15.01
CA TYR A 143 8.26 0.83 15.79
C TYR A 143 7.77 -0.39 14.98
N ALA A 144 7.39 -0.20 13.72
CA ALA A 144 7.03 -1.28 12.81
C ALA A 144 8.18 -2.30 12.65
N LYS A 145 9.42 -1.81 12.51
CA LYS A 145 10.62 -2.66 12.51
C LYS A 145 10.78 -3.44 13.81
N GLU A 146 10.64 -2.79 14.97
CA GLU A 146 10.79 -3.43 16.29
C GLU A 146 9.75 -4.54 16.52
N VAL A 147 8.52 -4.38 16.00
CA VAL A 147 7.46 -5.41 16.03
C VAL A 147 7.69 -6.49 14.94
N GLY A 148 8.53 -6.22 13.94
CA GLY A 148 8.84 -7.14 12.85
C GLY A 148 7.78 -7.15 11.74
N VAL A 149 7.07 -6.04 11.55
CA VAL A 149 6.16 -5.79 10.43
C VAL A 149 6.96 -5.39 9.20
N LYS A 150 6.64 -5.98 8.04
CA LYS A 150 7.28 -5.65 6.77
C LYS A 150 6.73 -4.34 6.22
N MET A 151 7.56 -3.61 5.50
CA MET A 151 7.20 -2.32 4.90
C MET A 151 7.53 -2.29 3.40
N ILE A 152 6.82 -1.44 2.66
CA ILE A 152 7.06 -1.16 1.25
C ILE A 152 7.24 0.34 1.05
N ILE A 153 8.25 0.75 0.28
CA ILE A 153 8.48 2.14 -0.09
C ILE A 153 7.92 2.34 -1.51
N ASN A 154 7.05 3.33 -1.70
CA ASN A 154 6.58 3.73 -3.02
C ASN A 154 6.44 5.26 -3.11
N THR A 155 6.11 5.78 -4.29
CA THR A 155 6.12 7.22 -4.57
C THR A 155 4.75 7.84 -4.77
N ASP A 156 3.68 7.04 -4.80
CA ASP A 156 2.31 7.50 -5.06
C ASP A 156 2.23 8.40 -6.31
N SER A 157 2.93 7.97 -7.38
CA SER A 157 3.20 8.82 -8.54
C SER A 157 2.01 8.90 -9.49
N HIS A 158 1.53 10.13 -9.69
CA HIS A 158 0.51 10.51 -10.67
C HIS A 158 1.13 11.15 -11.92
N HIS A 159 2.43 11.47 -11.88
CA HIS A 159 3.22 11.94 -13.03
C HIS A 159 4.60 11.28 -13.02
N LYS A 160 5.19 11.11 -14.21
CA LYS A 160 6.48 10.39 -14.38
C LYS A 160 7.63 10.98 -13.56
N ASP A 161 7.68 12.30 -13.44
CA ASP A 161 8.73 13.02 -12.71
C ASP A 161 8.66 12.81 -11.19
N GLN A 162 7.54 12.30 -10.68
CA GLN A 162 7.33 12.02 -9.26
C GLN A 162 8.00 10.71 -8.81
N LEU A 163 8.38 9.83 -9.73
CA LEU A 163 9.16 8.62 -9.41
C LEU A 163 10.49 8.96 -8.72
N ARG A 164 11.02 10.17 -8.93
CA ARG A 164 12.23 10.68 -8.25
C ARG A 164 12.08 10.79 -6.74
N PHE A 165 10.84 10.84 -6.22
CA PHE A 165 10.59 11.00 -4.79
C PHE A 165 10.97 9.79 -3.95
N MET A 166 11.29 8.65 -4.57
CA MET A 166 11.74 7.43 -3.88
C MET A 166 12.85 7.71 -2.86
N GLU A 167 13.75 8.66 -3.16
CA GLU A 167 14.82 9.08 -2.23
C GLU A 167 14.30 9.53 -0.86
N PHE A 168 13.12 10.18 -0.81
CA PHE A 168 12.52 10.61 0.44
C PHE A 168 12.01 9.45 1.28
N GLY A 169 11.38 8.44 0.67
CA GLY A 169 10.95 7.24 1.37
C GLY A 169 12.12 6.42 1.89
N VAL A 170 13.19 6.27 1.10
CA VAL A 170 14.44 5.64 1.54
C VAL A 170 15.07 6.42 2.70
N SER A 171 15.07 7.75 2.64
CA SER A 171 15.58 8.59 3.73
C SER A 171 14.75 8.44 5.00
N GLN A 172 13.43 8.40 4.91
CA GLN A 172 12.52 8.12 6.03
C GLN A 172 12.77 6.74 6.64
N ALA A 173 12.88 5.71 5.79
CA ALA A 173 13.18 4.34 6.21
C ALA A 173 14.48 4.25 7.01
N ARG A 174 15.54 4.91 6.52
CA ARG A 174 16.84 4.98 7.21
C ARG A 174 16.77 5.71 8.54
N ARG A 175 16.01 6.80 8.63
CA ARG A 175 15.78 7.52 9.91
C ARG A 175 15.05 6.66 10.92
N GLY A 176 14.10 5.83 10.47
CA GLY A 176 13.44 4.79 11.27
C GLY A 176 14.27 3.52 11.49
N TRP A 177 15.55 3.51 11.07
CA TRP A 177 16.49 2.39 11.23
C TRP A 177 16.08 1.11 10.48
N ALA A 178 15.16 1.18 9.52
CA ALA A 178 14.81 0.05 8.68
C ALA A 178 16.04 -0.43 7.88
N GLU A 179 16.21 -1.74 7.81
CA GLU A 179 17.26 -2.41 7.05
C GLU A 179 16.68 -3.05 5.78
N LYS A 180 17.54 -3.55 4.89
CA LYS A 180 17.13 -4.25 3.66
C LYS A 180 16.05 -5.32 3.92
N LYS A 181 16.24 -6.14 4.95
CA LYS A 181 15.32 -7.22 5.33
C LYS A 181 13.93 -6.73 5.75
N ASP A 182 13.78 -5.46 6.14
CA ASP A 182 12.51 -4.89 6.59
C ASP A 182 11.68 -4.34 5.42
N ILE A 183 12.31 -4.11 4.26
CA ILE A 183 11.73 -3.46 3.08
C ILE A 183 11.58 -4.45 1.91
N ILE A 184 10.33 -4.76 1.54
CA ILE A 184 10.05 -5.79 0.54
C ILE A 184 10.49 -5.42 -0.88
N ASN A 185 10.62 -4.13 -1.21
CA ASN A 185 11.11 -3.67 -2.53
C ASN A 185 12.51 -4.21 -2.89
N THR A 186 13.24 -4.74 -1.91
CA THR A 186 14.62 -5.21 -2.08
C THR A 186 14.73 -6.68 -2.49
N ASN A 187 13.58 -7.37 -2.52
CA ASN A 187 13.41 -8.74 -3.00
C ASN A 187 13.37 -8.80 -4.54
N SER A 188 13.55 -10.00 -5.10
CA SER A 188 13.27 -10.25 -6.51
C SER A 188 11.76 -10.15 -6.79
N VAL A 189 11.39 -10.06 -8.07
CA VAL A 189 9.96 -10.06 -8.46
C VAL A 189 9.28 -11.37 -8.06
N GLU A 190 9.96 -12.49 -8.20
CA GLU A 190 9.46 -13.81 -7.82
C GLU A 190 9.26 -13.93 -6.30
N GLU A 191 10.17 -13.35 -5.51
CA GLU A 191 10.07 -13.30 -4.05
C GLU A 191 8.94 -12.36 -3.60
N LEU A 192 8.73 -11.24 -4.31
CA LEU A 192 7.61 -10.33 -4.05
C LEU A 192 6.26 -10.99 -4.31
N LEU A 193 6.09 -11.66 -5.46
CA LEU A 193 4.84 -12.32 -5.80
C LEU A 193 4.48 -13.42 -4.80
N LYS A 194 5.45 -14.21 -4.36
CA LYS A 194 5.25 -15.20 -3.28
C LYS A 194 4.90 -14.60 -1.93
N PHE A 195 5.19 -13.32 -1.72
CA PHE A 195 4.82 -12.63 -0.49
C PHE A 195 3.33 -12.27 -0.47
N PHE A 196 2.69 -12.18 -1.64
CA PHE A 196 1.28 -11.82 -1.83
C PHE A 196 0.39 -13.04 -2.14
N GLU A 197 0.94 -14.26 -2.09
CA GLU A 197 0.21 -15.54 -2.27
C GLU A 197 -0.21 -16.13 -0.93
#